data_AF-D3FAK4-F1
#
_entry.id   AF-D3FAK4-F1
#
_cell.length_a   1.000
_cell.length_b   1.000
_cell.length_c   1.000
_cell.angle_alpha   90.00
_cell.angle_beta   90.00
_cell.angle_gamma   90.00
#
_symmetry.space_group_name_H-M   'P 1'
#
loop_
_entity.id
_entity.type
_entity.pdbx_description
1 polymer ?
#
loop_
_entity_poly.entity_id
_entity_poly.type
_entity_poly.pdbx_seq_one_letter_code
_entity_poly.pdbx_strand_id
1 'polypeptide(L)'
;MTSNDTILGVVLQHDEPDWAPILDLLGSELVDWFMWMHEAALDGGGRVHAYKHTATRRYLHITGDGRAFDYVGYCTYAPIRLSRAIDLAFEGWGEQRPDPADVAMLEAALERALERPDPG
;
A
#
# COMPACT_ATOMS: atom_id res chain seq x y z
N MET A 1 -23.46 -5.16 -2.57
CA MET A 1 -23.36 -3.73 -2.92
C MET A 1 -22.19 -3.17 -2.14
N THR A 2 -20.99 -3.20 -2.70
CA THR A 2 -19.86 -2.47 -2.13
C THR A 2 -20.04 -1.04 -2.56
N SER A 3 -20.54 -0.17 -1.67
CA SER A 3 -20.50 1.26 -1.92
C SER A 3 -19.05 1.62 -2.22
N ASN A 4 -18.82 2.17 -3.40
CA ASN A 4 -17.54 2.74 -3.77
C ASN A 4 -17.45 4.12 -3.11
N ASP A 5 -17.56 4.14 -1.78
CA ASP A 5 -17.54 5.35 -0.99
C ASP A 5 -16.09 5.81 -0.95
N THR A 6 -15.83 6.85 -1.71
CA THR A 6 -14.51 7.44 -1.76
C THR A 6 -14.34 8.45 -0.65
N ILE A 7 -13.14 8.51 -0.08
CA ILE A 7 -12.78 9.34 1.05
C ILE A 7 -11.82 10.43 0.57
N LEU A 8 -12.13 11.68 0.91
CA LEU A 8 -11.23 12.80 0.62
C LEU A 8 -10.01 12.73 1.54
N GLY A 9 -8.84 13.03 1.00
CA GLY A 9 -7.59 13.14 1.73
C GLY A 9 -6.96 14.53 1.60
N VAL A 10 -6.15 14.90 2.58
CA VAL A 10 -5.33 16.12 2.55
C VAL A 10 -3.90 15.76 2.91
N VAL A 11 -2.97 16.07 2.01
CA VAL A 11 -1.53 15.83 2.25
C VAL A 11 -1.06 16.63 3.47
N LEU A 12 -0.39 15.93 4.40
CA LEU A 12 0.08 16.48 5.66
C LEU A 12 1.57 16.80 5.66
N GLN A 13 2.41 15.85 5.22
CA GLN A 13 3.86 15.98 5.31
C GLN A 13 4.62 15.08 4.31
N HIS A 14 5.89 15.41 4.10
CA HIS A 14 6.78 14.82 3.09
C HIS A 14 8.18 14.43 3.61
N ASP A 15 8.46 14.54 4.92
CA ASP A 15 9.84 14.39 5.42
C ASP A 15 10.06 13.22 6.41
N GLU A 16 9.09 12.90 7.27
CA GLU A 16 9.26 11.87 8.30
C GLU A 16 8.41 10.62 7.97
N PRO A 17 9.03 9.56 7.41
CA PRO A 17 8.30 8.35 7.07
C PRO A 17 8.03 7.50 8.31
N ASP A 18 6.80 6.98 8.41
CA ASP A 18 6.53 5.77 9.18
C ASP A 18 6.71 4.57 8.24
N TRP A 19 7.51 3.57 8.62
CA TRP A 19 7.73 2.35 7.83
C TRP A 19 7.09 1.11 8.47
N ALA A 20 6.64 1.21 9.73
CA ALA A 20 6.07 0.08 10.46
C ALA A 20 4.92 -0.61 9.71
N PRO A 21 4.00 0.12 9.04
CA PRO A 21 2.84 -0.51 8.39
C PRO A 21 3.20 -1.48 7.26
N ILE A 22 4.28 -1.20 6.54
CA ILE A 22 4.72 -2.05 5.42
C ILE A 22 5.82 -3.03 5.81
N LEU A 23 6.60 -2.75 6.86
CA LEU A 23 7.57 -3.71 7.41
C LEU A 23 6.90 -4.96 7.94
N ASP A 24 5.83 -4.81 8.72
CA ASP A 24 5.07 -5.94 9.25
C ASP A 24 4.36 -6.74 8.14
N LEU A 25 4.07 -6.07 7.03
CA LEU A 25 3.32 -6.65 5.91
C LEU A 25 4.21 -7.38 4.91
N LEU A 26 5.30 -6.75 4.50
CA LEU A 26 6.13 -7.17 3.37
C LEU A 26 7.47 -7.76 3.82
N GLY A 27 7.91 -7.48 5.05
CA GLY A 27 9.27 -7.77 5.50
C GLY A 27 10.29 -6.77 4.95
N SER A 28 11.47 -6.74 5.56
CA SER A 28 12.50 -5.74 5.25
C SER A 28 13.00 -5.80 3.80
N GLU A 29 13.18 -7.00 3.22
CA GLU A 29 13.73 -7.12 1.86
C GLU A 29 12.81 -6.49 0.81
N LEU A 30 11.50 -6.67 0.94
CA LEU A 30 10.54 -6.06 0.01
C LEU A 30 10.32 -4.58 0.28
N VAL A 31 10.46 -4.11 1.53
CA VAL A 31 10.34 -2.69 1.87
C VAL A 31 11.44 -1.85 1.22
N ASP A 32 12.63 -2.41 0.98
CA ASP A 32 13.72 -1.72 0.27
C ASP A 32 13.35 -1.33 -1.17
N TRP A 33 12.31 -1.97 -1.74
CA TRP A 33 11.73 -1.59 -3.03
C TRP A 33 10.79 -0.40 -2.95
N PHE A 34 10.60 0.23 -1.80
CA PHE A 34 9.69 1.36 -1.62
C PHE A 34 10.40 2.65 -1.22
N MET A 35 9.83 3.74 -1.72
CA MET A 35 10.14 5.11 -1.31
C MET A 35 8.89 5.70 -0.69
N TRP A 36 8.96 6.13 0.57
CA TRP A 36 7.87 6.88 1.17
C TRP A 36 7.80 8.29 0.54
N MET A 37 6.58 8.73 0.21
CA MET A 37 6.36 9.97 -0.54
C MET A 37 5.65 11.04 0.27
N HIS A 38 4.62 10.65 1.02
CA HIS A 38 3.86 11.55 1.88
C HIS A 38 2.92 10.80 2.82
N GLU A 39 2.35 11.54 3.76
CA GLU A 39 1.20 11.16 4.57
C GLU A 39 0.01 12.05 4.19
N ALA A 40 -1.21 11.50 4.15
CA ALA A 40 -2.45 12.26 4.00
C ALA A 40 -3.45 11.95 5.11
N ALA A 41 -4.11 12.97 5.65
CA ALA A 41 -5.26 12.81 6.53
C ALA A 41 -6.49 12.44 5.72
N LEU A 42 -7.23 11.40 6.11
CA LEU A 42 -8.49 11.02 5.50
C LEU A 42 -9.68 11.71 6.20
N ASP A 43 -10.68 12.11 5.42
CA ASP A 43 -11.95 12.60 5.94
C ASP A 43 -12.68 11.48 6.71
N GLY A 44 -13.24 11.81 7.87
CA GLY A 44 -13.72 10.81 8.84
C GLY A 44 -12.63 10.22 9.75
N GLY A 45 -11.37 10.65 9.58
CA GLY A 45 -10.26 10.33 10.48
C GLY A 45 -9.34 9.22 9.98
N GLY A 46 -8.15 9.15 10.57
CA GLY A 46 -7.07 8.27 10.13
C GLY A 46 -6.06 8.97 9.21
N ARG A 47 -4.91 8.31 9.02
CA ARG A 47 -3.83 8.79 8.18
C ARG A 47 -3.37 7.69 7.25
N VAL A 48 -3.19 8.02 5.98
CA VAL A 48 -2.71 7.10 4.95
C VAL A 48 -1.29 7.49 4.54
N HIS A 49 -0.38 6.53 4.54
CA HIS A 49 0.97 6.69 4.05
C HIS A 49 1.04 6.24 2.60
N ALA A 50 1.68 7.04 1.75
CA ALA A 50 1.89 6.74 0.34
C ALA A 50 3.32 6.23 0.12
N TYR A 51 3.45 4.94 -0.16
CA TYR A 51 4.74 4.33 -0.50
C TYR A 51 4.78 4.03 -1.99
N LYS A 52 5.76 4.59 -2.68
CA LYS A 52 5.98 4.36 -4.10
C LYS A 52 6.96 3.22 -4.29
N HIS A 53 6.52 2.17 -4.96
CA HIS A 53 7.40 1.11 -5.42
C HIS A 53 8.41 1.68 -6.42
N THR A 54 9.70 1.48 -6.19
CA THR A 54 10.81 2.11 -6.93
C THR A 54 10.83 1.65 -8.39
N ALA A 55 10.66 0.34 -8.61
CA ALA A 55 10.67 -0.30 -9.93
C ALA A 55 9.38 -0.06 -10.75
N THR A 56 8.20 -0.37 -10.21
CA THR A 56 6.92 -0.23 -10.95
C THR A 56 6.40 1.21 -10.99
N ARG A 57 6.92 2.08 -10.11
CA ARG A 57 6.45 3.48 -9.90
C ARG A 57 5.02 3.59 -9.38
N ARG A 58 4.40 2.46 -9.02
CA ARG A 58 3.05 2.38 -8.47
C ARG A 58 3.08 2.59 -6.96
N TYR A 59 1.90 2.78 -6.38
CA TYR A 59 1.79 3.17 -4.98
C TYR A 59 1.05 2.10 -4.16
N LEU A 60 1.56 1.89 -2.94
CA LEU A 60 0.84 1.27 -1.85
C LEU A 60 0.39 2.39 -0.91
N HIS A 61 -0.92 2.57 -0.76
CA HIS A 61 -1.50 3.48 0.22
C HIS A 61 -2.06 2.69 1.38
N ILE A 62 -1.52 2.89 2.57
CA ILE A 62 -1.89 2.10 3.75
C ILE A 62 -1.85 2.97 5.01
N THR A 63 -2.78 2.72 5.92
CA THR A 63 -2.83 3.37 7.24
C THR A 63 -1.94 2.65 8.25
N GLY A 64 -1.66 3.31 9.38
CA GLY A 64 -0.91 2.70 10.49
C GLY A 64 -1.51 1.40 11.04
N ASP A 65 -2.82 1.22 10.92
CA ASP A 65 -3.55 0.01 11.34
C ASP A 65 -3.71 -1.03 10.22
N GLY A 66 -3.08 -0.84 9.07
CA GLY A 66 -3.00 -1.83 7.99
C GLY A 66 -4.19 -1.82 7.01
N ARG A 67 -5.04 -0.80 7.02
CA ARG A 67 -6.12 -0.63 6.02
C ARG A 67 -5.55 -0.03 4.75
N ALA A 68 -5.91 -0.63 3.61
CA ALA A 68 -5.37 -0.24 2.31
C ALA A 68 -6.39 0.55 1.47
N PHE A 69 -5.85 1.43 0.63
CA PHE A 69 -6.64 2.31 -0.22
C PHE A 69 -6.07 2.36 -1.63
N ASP A 70 -6.95 2.46 -2.62
CA ASP A 70 -6.59 2.88 -3.97
C ASP A 70 -6.70 4.40 -4.08
N TYR A 71 -5.79 5.03 -4.81
CA TYR A 71 -5.86 6.46 -5.09
C TYR A 71 -6.58 6.67 -6.42
N VAL A 72 -7.81 7.15 -6.35
CA VAL A 72 -8.68 7.32 -7.53
C VAL A 72 -8.59 8.72 -8.16
N GLY A 73 -7.67 9.56 -7.68
CA GLY A 73 -7.41 10.91 -8.20
C GLY A 73 -7.95 12.03 -7.32
N TYR A 74 -7.53 13.27 -7.56
CA TYR A 74 -8.02 14.47 -6.85
C TYR A 74 -8.04 14.33 -5.32
N CYS A 75 -6.94 13.83 -4.73
CA CYS A 75 -6.84 13.59 -3.29
C CYS A 75 -7.92 12.62 -2.75
N THR A 76 -8.43 11.72 -3.57
CA THR A 76 -9.56 10.85 -3.22
C THR A 76 -9.11 9.39 -3.17
N TYR A 77 -9.58 8.67 -2.16
CA TYR A 77 -9.15 7.31 -1.82
C TYR A 77 -10.34 6.36 -1.74
N ALA A 78 -10.21 5.16 -2.31
CA ALA A 78 -11.22 4.11 -2.20
C ALA A 78 -10.67 2.97 -1.34
N PRO A 79 -11.37 2.52 -0.28
CA PRO A 79 -10.94 1.35 0.48
C PRO A 79 -10.83 0.12 -0.43
N ILE A 80 -9.72 -0.61 -0.34
CA ILE A 80 -9.51 -1.86 -1.07
C ILE A 80 -8.94 -2.93 -0.15
N ARG A 81 -9.01 -4.19 -0.60
CA ARG A 81 -8.33 -5.29 0.09
C ARG A 81 -6.83 -5.07 0.10
N LEU A 82 -6.20 -5.47 1.20
CA LEU A 82 -4.76 -5.34 1.37
C LEU A 82 -3.99 -6.15 0.30
N SER A 83 -4.42 -7.38 0.02
CA SER A 83 -3.84 -8.20 -1.05
C SER A 83 -3.92 -7.50 -2.41
N ARG A 84 -5.07 -6.88 -2.72
CA ARG A 84 -5.24 -6.10 -3.95
C ARG A 84 -4.30 -4.90 -4.02
N ALA A 85 -4.06 -4.22 -2.89
CA ALA A 85 -3.14 -3.09 -2.85
C ALA A 85 -1.70 -3.52 -3.11
N ILE A 86 -1.28 -4.67 -2.55
CA ILE A 86 0.03 -5.28 -2.82
C ILE A 86 0.12 -5.66 -4.31
N ASP A 87 -0.86 -6.39 -4.86
CA ASP A 87 -0.89 -6.74 -6.28
C ASP A 87 -0.74 -5.51 -7.18
N LEU A 88 -1.45 -4.43 -6.87
CA LEU A 88 -1.37 -3.18 -7.61
C LEU A 88 0.02 -2.54 -7.49
N ALA A 89 0.63 -2.52 -6.31
CA ALA A 89 1.96 -1.94 -6.13
C ALA A 89 3.04 -2.70 -6.93
N PHE A 90 2.90 -4.02 -7.04
CA PHE A 90 3.84 -4.91 -7.75
C PHE A 90 3.41 -5.22 -9.21
N GLU A 91 2.32 -4.64 -9.71
CA GLU A 91 1.84 -4.91 -11.07
C GLU A 91 2.90 -4.54 -12.13
N GLY A 92 3.27 -5.53 -12.95
CA GLY A 92 4.32 -5.43 -13.97
C GLY A 92 5.74 -5.64 -13.45
N TRP A 93 5.95 -5.90 -12.15
CA TRP A 93 7.29 -6.09 -11.59
C TRP A 93 8.01 -7.31 -12.17
N GLY A 94 7.30 -8.40 -12.45
CA GLY A 94 7.87 -9.62 -13.04
C GLY A 94 8.56 -9.39 -14.39
N GLU A 95 8.14 -8.38 -15.16
CA GLU A 95 8.78 -7.99 -16.43
C GLU A 95 10.21 -7.46 -16.23
N GLN A 96 10.52 -6.99 -15.02
CA GLN A 96 11.84 -6.50 -14.63
C GLN A 96 12.76 -7.62 -14.14
N ARG A 97 12.29 -8.87 -14.13
CA ARG A 97 13.04 -10.06 -13.71
C ARG A 97 13.64 -9.91 -12.29
N PRO A 98 12.79 -9.72 -11.26
CA PRO A 98 13.26 -9.68 -9.87
C PRO A 98 13.93 -10.99 -9.47
N ASP A 99 14.66 -10.97 -8.35
CA ASP A 99 15.25 -12.18 -7.80
C ASP A 99 14.12 -13.20 -7.44
N PRO A 100 14.26 -14.49 -7.76
CA PRO A 100 13.29 -15.50 -7.36
C PRO A 100 12.98 -15.53 -5.86
N ALA A 101 13.94 -15.17 -4.99
CA ALA A 101 13.72 -15.05 -3.56
C ALA A 101 12.71 -13.93 -3.24
N ASP A 102 12.86 -12.78 -3.90
CA ASP A 102 11.94 -11.65 -3.75
C ASP A 102 10.52 -12.01 -4.23
N VAL A 103 10.41 -12.78 -5.31
CA VAL A 103 9.11 -13.29 -5.81
C VAL A 103 8.45 -14.19 -4.76
N ALA A 104 9.20 -15.13 -4.16
CA ALA A 104 8.67 -16.01 -3.12
C ALA A 104 8.23 -15.23 -1.87
N MET A 105 8.96 -14.17 -1.51
CA MET A 105 8.57 -13.27 -0.42
C MET A 105 7.26 -12.53 -0.73
N LEU A 106 7.10 -12.06 -1.97
CA LEU A 106 5.87 -11.40 -2.41
C LEU A 106 4.67 -12.35 -2.36
N GLU A 107 4.83 -13.58 -2.84
CA GLU A 107 3.79 -14.61 -2.76
C GLU A 107 3.36 -14.88 -1.30
N ALA A 108 4.34 -15.01 -0.40
CA ALA A 108 4.06 -15.19 1.02
C ALA A 108 3.39 -13.94 1.66
N ALA A 109 3.75 -12.73 1.23
CA ALA A 109 3.10 -11.50 1.69
C ALA A 109 1.64 -11.42 1.21
N LEU A 110 1.38 -11.80 -0.04
CA LEU A 110 0.03 -11.89 -0.60
C LEU A 110 -0.83 -12.92 0.14
N GLU A 111 -0.28 -14.09 0.45
CA GLU A 111 -0.98 -15.12 1.23
C GLU A 111 -1.39 -14.59 2.61
N ARG A 112 -0.46 -13.97 3.36
CA ARG A 112 -0.77 -13.33 4.66
C ARG A 112 -1.83 -12.23 4.53
N ALA A 113 -1.79 -11.46 3.45
CA ALA A 113 -2.75 -10.39 3.22
C ALA A 113 -4.15 -10.91 2.87
N LEU A 114 -4.26 -12.11 2.27
CA LEU A 114 -5.53 -12.78 1.99
C LEU A 114 -6.18 -13.36 3.25
N GLU A 115 -5.38 -13.75 4.24
CA GLU A 115 -5.86 -14.26 5.53
C GLU A 115 -6.39 -13.15 6.45
N ARG A 116 -6.05 -11.89 6.18
CA ARG A 116 -6.54 -10.75 6.97
C ARG A 116 -8.01 -10.46 6.63
N PRO A 117 -8.88 -10.33 7.64
CA PRO A 117 -10.29 -9.99 7.41
C PRO A 117 -10.40 -8.62 6.73
N ASP A 118 -11.43 -8.45 5.91
CA ASP A 118 -11.73 -7.18 5.26
C ASP A 118 -11.84 -6.06 6.30
N PRO A 119 -11.35 -4.85 5.99
CA PRO A 119 -11.68 -3.69 6.81
C PRO A 119 -13.21 -3.52 6.80
N GLY A 120 -13.83 -3.76 7.96
CA GLY A 120 -15.26 -3.57 8.19
C GLY A 120 -15.66 -2.11 8.26
#